data_AF-A0A3D5KKI8-F1
#
_entry.id   AF-A0A3D5KKI8-F1
#
_cell.length_a   1.000
_cell.length_b   1.000
_cell.length_c   1.000
_cell.angle_alpha   90.00
_cell.angle_beta   90.00
_cell.angle_gamma   90.00
#
_symmetry.space_group_name_H-M   'P 1'
#
loop_
_entity.id
_entity.type
_entity.pdbx_description
1 polymer ?
#
loop_
_entity_poly.entity_id
_entity_poly.type
_entity_poly.pdbx_seq_one_letter_code
_entity_poly.pdbx_strand_id
1 'polypeptide(L)'
;MAKPNFFNWVVVVTLFSTTAFSQQTPTPLPKGHYVVVAAFSPKHEDYATLLVKDLAKEGIQAQYGFESERRYWYVYVNKAETREDAVKQVMNVRTKDRFQDAWVHSIRDEAELLAEKSAVVEQTVKQTDAPKDTVKNKVTEVIQNPKADPVYVPQTLKNTQVFLSLFNATNNEVIDGDVEVVNTETSKLITRVKGNSYLTLPNPGTESGKLTLINNTFGYRKEQLEINYKNTEGDTVKPYVTLVGNFYMINFALNKIQKGDISTLYNVYFYNDAVVMLPESKYQLNSLLELLKSNDKMKIKLHGHTNGSGGGKIIYMGPSKNFFAVTKDAKNGSGSAKELSEARAETIKEWLIAQGIAADRIEVKGWGGGRMIYDKNSTYARKNIRVDVEVVTD
;
A
#
# COMPACT_ATOMS: atom_id res chain seq x y z
N MET A 1 -36.52 66.65 35.73
CA MET A 1 -35.55 66.23 36.76
C MET A 1 -35.68 64.73 36.96
N ALA A 2 -34.72 63.95 36.45
CA ALA A 2 -34.54 62.54 36.78
C ALA A 2 -33.06 62.21 36.50
N LYS A 3 -32.36 61.67 37.51
CA LYS A 3 -30.92 61.40 37.50
C LYS A 3 -30.60 60.22 36.58
N PRO A 4 -29.47 60.23 35.83
CA PRO A 4 -29.03 59.04 35.12
C PRO A 4 -28.25 58.10 36.05
N ASN A 5 -28.58 56.81 35.98
CA ASN A 5 -27.91 55.72 36.69
C ASN A 5 -26.52 55.46 36.06
N PHE A 6 -25.47 55.56 36.87
CA PHE A 6 -24.13 55.10 36.52
C PHE A 6 -24.07 53.56 36.67
N PHE A 7 -23.95 52.85 35.56
CA PHE A 7 -23.65 51.42 35.53
C PHE A 7 -22.13 51.25 35.51
N ASN A 8 -21.55 50.72 36.58
CA ASN A 8 -20.15 50.33 36.66
C ASN A 8 -19.90 49.12 35.74
N TRP A 9 -19.14 49.32 34.66
CA TRP A 9 -18.55 48.21 33.90
C TRP A 9 -17.25 47.79 34.57
N VAL A 10 -17.27 46.67 35.29
CA VAL A 10 -16.03 45.97 35.67
C VAL A 10 -15.52 45.26 34.42
N VAL A 11 -14.47 45.83 33.82
CA VAL A 11 -13.69 45.16 32.77
C VAL A 11 -12.82 44.12 33.44
N VAL A 12 -13.19 42.84 33.33
CA VAL A 12 -12.31 41.72 33.66
C VAL A 12 -11.30 41.61 32.53
N VAL A 13 -10.09 42.15 32.73
CA VAL A 13 -8.93 41.88 31.86
C VAL A 13 -8.43 40.49 32.21
N THR A 14 -8.84 39.48 31.44
CA THR A 14 -8.21 38.16 31.46
C THR A 14 -6.83 38.29 30.80
N LEU A 15 -5.79 38.31 31.63
CA LEU A 15 -4.41 38.08 31.22
C LEU A 15 -4.31 36.67 30.65
N PHE A 16 -4.33 36.53 29.32
CA PHE A 16 -3.86 35.33 28.67
C PHE A 16 -2.35 35.25 28.86
N SER A 17 -1.91 34.47 29.85
CA SER A 17 -0.55 33.99 29.93
C SER A 17 -0.28 33.12 28.69
N THR A 18 0.37 33.69 27.69
CA THR A 18 0.93 32.93 26.57
C THR A 18 2.01 32.03 27.14
N THR A 19 1.70 30.76 27.36
CA THR A 19 2.75 29.75 27.51
C THR A 19 3.47 29.69 26.16
N ALA A 20 4.63 30.34 26.09
CA ALA A 20 5.57 30.10 25.02
C ALA A 20 5.89 28.60 25.05
N PHE A 21 5.40 27.86 24.05
CA PHE A 21 5.90 26.52 23.79
C PHE A 21 7.36 26.69 23.39
N SER A 22 8.26 26.47 24.35
CA SER A 22 9.66 26.21 24.05
C SER A 22 9.69 24.95 23.19
N GLN A 23 9.91 25.09 21.88
CA GLN A 23 10.38 23.97 21.07
C GLN A 23 11.68 23.49 21.71
N GLN A 24 11.60 22.39 22.46
CA GLN A 24 12.80 21.63 22.80
C GLN A 24 13.40 21.20 21.47
N THR A 25 14.54 21.79 21.11
CA THR A 25 15.34 21.30 19.99
C THR A 25 15.58 19.80 20.23
N PRO A 26 15.32 18.95 19.23
CA PRO A 26 15.59 17.52 19.28
C PRO A 26 16.97 17.24 19.85
N THR A 27 17.06 16.46 20.93
CA THR A 27 18.35 16.01 21.45
C THR A 27 18.98 15.12 20.37
N PRO A 28 20.13 15.50 19.78
CA PRO A 28 20.79 14.69 18.77
C PRO A 28 21.15 13.33 19.36
N LEU A 29 20.96 12.26 18.58
CA LEU A 29 21.32 10.91 19.03
C LEU A 29 22.85 10.85 19.20
N PRO A 30 23.38 10.60 20.41
CA PRO A 30 24.82 10.58 20.62
C PRO A 30 25.47 9.37 19.94
N LYS A 31 26.80 9.36 19.84
CA LYS A 31 27.55 8.19 19.35
C LYS A 31 27.24 6.94 20.19
N GLY A 32 27.26 5.77 19.55
CA GLY A 32 27.04 4.47 20.18
C GLY A 32 26.28 3.47 19.29
N HIS A 33 25.93 2.32 19.88
CA HIS A 33 25.23 1.24 19.20
C HIS A 33 23.82 1.09 19.77
N TYR A 34 22.81 1.21 18.91
CA TYR A 34 21.41 1.26 19.28
C TYR A 34 20.68 0.03 18.75
N VAL A 35 19.86 -0.58 19.59
CA VAL A 35 18.91 -1.64 19.23
C VAL A 35 17.63 -0.95 18.78
N VAL A 36 17.55 -0.67 17.48
CA VAL A 36 16.48 0.12 16.88
C VAL A 36 15.32 -0.76 16.47
N VAL A 37 14.10 -0.29 16.75
CA VAL A 37 12.84 -0.97 16.42
C VAL A 37 11.99 -0.20 15.42
N ALA A 38 12.26 1.09 15.21
CA ALA A 38 11.62 1.88 14.16
C ALA A 38 12.48 3.09 13.77
N ALA A 39 12.27 3.59 12.55
CA ALA A 39 12.84 4.84 12.06
C ALA A 39 11.76 5.66 11.35
N PHE A 40 11.71 6.97 11.61
CA PHE A 40 10.72 7.88 11.04
C PHE A 40 11.41 9.06 10.35
N SER A 41 10.83 9.55 9.25
CA SER A 41 11.37 10.71 8.52
C SER A 41 11.44 11.95 9.43
N PRO A 42 12.22 12.99 9.08
CA PRO A 42 12.38 14.19 9.91
C PRO A 42 11.08 14.90 10.29
N LYS A 43 10.04 14.73 9.47
CA LYS A 43 8.72 15.35 9.67
C LYS A 43 7.83 14.60 10.66
N HIS A 44 8.27 13.43 11.14
CA HIS A 44 7.46 12.49 11.91
C HIS A 44 8.05 12.18 13.30
N GLU A 45 8.47 13.22 14.03
CA GLU A 45 8.84 13.12 15.45
C GLU A 45 7.65 12.65 16.31
N ASP A 46 6.45 13.07 15.92
CA ASP A 46 5.18 12.67 16.54
C ASP A 46 5.00 11.15 16.51
N TYR A 47 5.37 10.49 15.42
CA TYR A 47 5.27 9.02 15.31
C TYR A 47 6.28 8.31 16.21
N ALA A 48 7.50 8.83 16.31
CA ALA A 48 8.51 8.33 17.25
C ALA A 48 8.02 8.46 18.71
N THR A 49 7.43 9.60 19.04
CA THR A 49 6.86 9.88 20.36
C THR A 49 5.67 8.97 20.68
N LEU A 50 4.75 8.79 19.72
CA LEU A 50 3.59 7.92 19.87
C LEU A 50 4.00 6.47 20.06
N LEU A 51 4.97 5.97 19.28
CA LEU A 51 5.47 4.61 19.40
C LEU A 51 6.11 4.38 20.77
N VAL A 52 6.97 5.29 21.26
CA VAL A 52 7.55 5.16 22.61
C VAL A 52 6.48 5.13 23.69
N LYS A 53 5.45 5.97 23.58
CA LYS A 53 4.31 5.98 24.52
C LYS A 53 3.51 4.68 24.47
N ASP A 54 3.34 4.10 23.29
CA ASP A 54 2.63 2.84 23.10
C ASP A 54 3.40 1.65 23.69
N LEU A 55 4.70 1.57 23.40
CA LEU A 55 5.61 0.57 23.95
C LEU A 55 5.66 0.62 25.49
N ALA A 56 5.62 1.81 26.07
CA ALA A 56 5.57 1.97 27.53
C ALA A 56 4.32 1.35 28.17
N LYS A 57 3.16 1.36 27.49
CA LYS A 57 1.93 0.70 27.98
C LYS A 57 2.06 -0.82 27.99
N GLU A 58 2.85 -1.36 27.07
CA GLU A 58 3.18 -2.78 26.99
C GLU A 58 4.34 -3.19 27.92
N GLY A 59 4.83 -2.26 28.75
CA GLY A 59 5.96 -2.50 29.65
C GLY A 59 7.32 -2.55 28.95
N ILE A 60 7.39 -2.14 27.68
CA ILE A 60 8.63 -2.08 26.90
C ILE A 60 9.23 -0.68 27.05
N GLN A 61 10.41 -0.60 27.65
CA GLN A 61 11.16 0.64 27.73
C GLN A 61 11.80 0.94 26.38
N ALA A 62 11.41 2.07 25.80
CA ALA A 62 11.97 2.58 24.55
C ALA A 62 12.27 4.08 24.69
N GLN A 63 13.21 4.54 23.88
CA GLN A 63 13.57 5.93 23.74
C GLN A 63 13.63 6.29 22.25
N TYR A 64 13.67 7.58 21.94
CA TYR A 64 13.85 8.04 20.58
C TYR A 64 14.85 9.19 20.50
N GLY A 65 15.43 9.40 19.33
CA GLY A 65 16.23 10.59 19.05
C GLY A 65 16.57 10.75 17.58
N PHE A 66 17.03 11.95 17.23
CA PHE A 66 17.25 12.35 15.84
C PHE A 66 18.73 12.22 15.45
N GLU A 67 19.01 11.53 14.34
CA GLU A 67 20.34 11.54 13.74
C GLU A 67 20.38 12.59 12.62
N SER A 68 21.20 13.63 12.80
CA SER A 68 21.31 14.75 11.86
C SER A 68 21.86 14.35 10.50
N GLU A 69 22.81 13.40 10.46
CA GLU A 69 23.46 12.95 9.22
C GLU A 69 22.49 12.19 8.31
N ARG A 70 21.79 11.20 8.84
CA ARG A 70 20.83 10.39 8.09
C ARG A 70 19.45 11.03 8.00
N ARG A 71 19.20 12.05 8.81
CA ARG A 71 17.91 12.76 8.92
C ARG A 71 16.76 11.79 9.23
N TYR A 72 16.89 11.03 10.31
CA TYR A 72 15.82 10.15 10.79
C TYR A 72 15.67 10.25 12.31
N TRP A 73 14.43 10.07 12.77
CA TRP A 73 14.09 9.77 14.14
C TRP A 73 14.17 8.27 14.36
N TYR A 74 15.08 7.81 15.22
CA TYR A 74 15.18 6.41 15.59
C TYR A 74 14.48 6.15 16.91
N VAL A 75 13.65 5.11 16.97
CA VAL A 75 13.12 4.55 18.22
C VAL A 75 13.93 3.31 18.56
N TYR A 76 14.53 3.29 19.75
CA TYR A 76 15.40 2.22 20.20
C TYR A 76 15.01 1.73 21.59
N VAL A 77 15.17 0.43 21.81
CA VAL A 77 14.83 -0.23 23.09
C VAL A 77 16.06 -0.43 23.97
N ASN A 78 17.27 -0.33 23.41
CA ASN A 78 18.50 -0.37 24.18
C ASN A 78 19.66 0.35 23.48
N LYS A 79 20.66 0.76 24.25
CA LYS A 79 21.96 1.25 23.79
C LYS A 79 23.06 0.37 24.39
N ALA A 80 23.92 -0.18 23.55
CA ALA A 80 25.05 -1.01 23.97
C ALA A 80 26.38 -0.25 23.87
N GLU A 81 27.33 -0.66 24.71
CA GLU A 81 28.70 -0.13 24.71
C GLU A 81 29.48 -0.61 23.48
N THR A 82 29.25 -1.86 23.05
CA THR A 82 29.89 -2.47 21.87
C THR A 82 28.86 -2.86 20.82
N ARG A 83 29.30 -2.96 19.57
CA ARG A 83 28.43 -3.37 18.45
C ARG A 83 28.05 -4.83 18.59
N GLU A 84 28.97 -5.67 19.05
CA GLU A 84 28.78 -7.09 19.29
C GLU A 84 27.65 -7.32 20.31
N ASP A 85 27.60 -6.51 21.37
CA ASP A 85 26.53 -6.61 22.36
C ASP A 85 25.21 -6.08 21.82
N ALA A 86 25.20 -5.02 21.00
CA ALA A 86 24.00 -4.59 20.30
C ALA A 86 23.45 -5.68 19.37
N VAL A 87 24.32 -6.41 18.67
CA VAL A 87 23.91 -7.53 17.80
C VAL A 87 23.27 -8.65 18.61
N LYS A 88 23.88 -9.07 19.73
CA LYS A 88 23.30 -10.08 20.63
C LYS A 88 21.93 -9.64 21.14
N GLN A 89 21.80 -8.37 21.50
CA GLN A 89 20.54 -7.80 21.99
C GLN A 89 19.48 -7.76 20.89
N VAL A 90 19.81 -7.37 19.65
CA VAL A 90 18.89 -7.44 18.49
C VAL A 90 18.40 -8.86 18.28
N MET A 91 19.28 -9.87 18.33
CA MET A 91 18.88 -11.27 18.17
C MET A 91 17.86 -11.69 19.23
N ASN A 92 18.03 -11.24 20.48
CA ASN A 92 17.06 -11.48 21.56
C ASN A 92 15.78 -10.62 21.45
N VAL A 93 15.84 -9.44 20.82
CA VAL A 93 14.65 -8.62 20.57
C VAL A 93 13.81 -9.21 19.45
N ARG A 94 14.45 -9.77 18.43
CA ARG A 94 13.78 -10.42 17.28
C ARG A 94 13.06 -11.72 17.60
N THR A 95 13.40 -12.39 18.70
CA THR A 95 12.63 -13.56 19.17
C THR A 95 11.27 -13.18 19.77
N LYS A 96 11.03 -11.88 20.02
CA LYS A 96 9.72 -11.36 20.42
C LYS A 96 8.91 -11.06 19.15
N ASP A 97 7.66 -11.52 19.10
CA ASP A 97 6.77 -11.37 17.93
C ASP A 97 6.64 -9.92 17.42
N ARG A 98 6.84 -8.94 18.30
CA ARG A 98 6.64 -7.50 18.02
C ARG A 98 7.76 -6.85 17.20
N PHE A 99 9.00 -7.37 17.25
CA PHE A 99 10.20 -6.67 16.77
C PHE A 99 11.12 -7.56 15.93
N GLN A 100 10.54 -8.41 15.09
CA GLN A 100 11.28 -9.35 14.22
C GLN A 100 12.22 -8.62 13.23
N ASP A 101 11.96 -7.34 12.97
CA ASP A 101 12.69 -6.44 12.08
C ASP A 101 13.68 -5.50 12.81
N ALA A 102 13.82 -5.59 14.14
CA ALA A 102 14.77 -4.76 14.89
C ALA A 102 16.20 -4.87 14.35
N TRP A 103 17.01 -3.82 14.41
CA TRP A 103 18.38 -3.84 13.89
C TRP A 103 19.36 -3.04 14.75
N VAL A 104 20.67 -3.24 14.50
CA VAL A 104 21.71 -2.42 15.14
C VAL A 104 21.94 -1.18 14.30
N HIS A 105 21.72 0.00 14.88
CA HIS A 105 22.17 1.26 14.31
C HIS A 105 23.40 1.75 15.04
N SER A 106 24.47 2.07 14.33
CA SER A 106 25.74 2.52 14.93
C SER A 106 26.06 3.92 14.48
N ILE A 107 26.18 4.83 15.45
CA ILE A 107 26.61 6.21 15.24
C ILE A 107 28.05 6.31 15.71
N ARG A 108 28.98 6.53 14.78
CA ARG A 108 30.44 6.57 14.99
C ARG A 108 31.07 7.69 14.18
N ASP A 109 32.31 8.05 14.49
CA ASP A 109 33.08 8.93 13.61
C ASP A 109 33.46 8.24 12.30
N GLU A 110 33.50 9.00 11.21
CA GLU A 110 33.90 8.55 9.88
C GLU A 110 35.30 7.89 9.88
N ALA A 111 36.19 8.32 10.79
CA ALA A 111 37.52 7.74 11.00
C ALA A 111 37.51 6.34 11.64
N GLU A 112 36.56 6.04 12.52
CA GLU A 112 36.42 4.72 13.17
C GLU A 112 35.82 3.68 12.20
N LEU A 113 34.94 4.12 11.30
CA LEU A 113 34.41 3.33 10.18
C LEU A 113 35.50 2.89 9.19
N LEU A 114 36.56 3.70 9.05
CA LEU A 114 37.74 3.38 8.25
C LEU A 114 38.70 2.45 9.00
N ALA A 115 38.90 2.67 10.31
CA ALA A 115 39.78 1.84 11.14
C ALA A 115 39.24 0.41 11.36
N GLU A 116 37.93 0.23 11.51
CA GLU A 116 37.32 -1.09 11.69
C GLU A 116 37.36 -1.93 10.40
N LYS A 117 37.23 -1.28 9.23
CA LYS A 117 37.48 -1.91 7.93
C LYS A 117 38.94 -2.35 7.78
N SER A 118 39.90 -1.64 8.38
CA SER A 118 41.32 -2.02 8.38
C SER A 118 41.63 -3.14 9.39
N ALA A 119 41.01 -3.15 10.57
CA ALA A 119 41.26 -4.15 11.62
C ALA A 119 40.64 -5.53 11.31
N VAL A 120 39.48 -5.59 10.64
CA VAL A 120 38.86 -6.85 10.18
C VAL A 120 39.70 -7.55 9.11
N VAL A 121 40.45 -6.78 8.32
CA VAL A 121 41.41 -7.34 7.33
C VAL A 121 42.64 -7.94 8.04
N GLU A 122 43.04 -7.40 9.18
CA GLU A 122 44.25 -7.81 9.91
C GLU A 122 44.07 -9.08 10.77
N GLN A 123 42.85 -9.41 11.19
CA GLN A 123 42.57 -10.60 12.01
C GLN A 123 42.29 -11.89 11.21
N THR A 124 42.12 -11.80 9.89
CA THR A 124 41.83 -12.98 9.03
C THR A 124 43.10 -13.64 8.46
N VAL A 125 44.30 -13.14 8.82
CA VAL A 125 45.60 -13.63 8.32
C VAL A 125 46.50 -14.07 9.49
N LYS A 126 46.05 -14.97 10.37
CA LYS A 126 46.92 -15.60 11.39
C LYS A 126 46.55 -17.06 11.71
N GLN A 127 46.89 -17.97 10.80
CA GLN A 127 47.27 -19.37 11.03
C GLN A 127 47.51 -19.97 9.63
N THR A 128 48.72 -20.28 9.21
CA THR A 128 49.63 -21.30 9.76
C THR A 128 51.03 -21.07 9.19
N ASP A 129 52.07 -21.20 10.02
CA ASP A 129 53.41 -21.54 9.54
C ASP A 129 54.17 -22.33 10.61
N ALA A 130 54.86 -23.38 10.15
CA ALA A 130 56.12 -23.86 10.71
C ALA A 130 56.79 -24.83 9.69
N PRO A 131 58.14 -24.93 9.63
CA PRO A 131 59.13 -23.91 10.02
C PRO A 131 60.41 -23.83 9.11
N LYS A 132 61.20 -22.75 9.35
CA LYS A 132 62.66 -22.55 9.12
C LYS A 132 63.13 -22.36 7.66
N ASP A 133 64.05 -21.47 7.29
CA ASP A 133 65.16 -20.78 7.97
C ASP A 133 65.63 -19.55 7.16
N THR A 134 66.39 -18.67 7.82
CA THR A 134 67.42 -17.75 7.29
C THR A 134 67.06 -16.47 6.50
N VAL A 135 67.46 -15.36 7.14
CA VAL A 135 67.40 -13.95 6.74
C VAL A 135 68.37 -13.62 5.61
N LYS A 136 67.91 -12.94 4.54
CA LYS A 136 68.71 -11.99 3.75
C LYS A 136 67.84 -10.85 3.20
N ASN A 137 68.29 -9.61 3.43
CA ASN A 137 67.70 -8.36 2.95
C ASN A 137 67.51 -8.35 1.43
N LYS A 138 66.30 -8.04 0.97
CA LYS A 138 65.97 -7.69 -0.42
C LYS A 138 65.10 -6.44 -0.41
N VAL A 139 65.62 -5.34 -0.95
CA VAL A 139 64.81 -4.15 -1.26
C VAL A 139 63.73 -4.60 -2.22
N THR A 140 62.47 -4.53 -1.76
CA THR A 140 61.32 -4.88 -2.58
C THR A 140 60.63 -3.57 -2.91
N GLU A 141 60.71 -3.15 -4.17
CA GLU A 141 59.80 -2.13 -4.68
C GLU A 141 58.37 -2.59 -4.37
N VAL A 142 57.65 -1.78 -3.57
CA VAL A 142 56.26 -2.02 -3.26
C VAL A 142 55.47 -1.71 -4.53
N ILE A 143 55.24 -2.72 -5.35
CA ILE A 143 54.17 -2.67 -6.34
C ILE A 143 52.88 -2.59 -5.52
N GLN A 144 52.23 -1.42 -5.48
CA GLN A 144 50.93 -1.30 -4.84
C GLN A 144 49.99 -2.30 -5.49
N ASN A 145 49.43 -3.21 -4.70
CA ASN A 145 48.31 -4.03 -5.15
C ASN A 145 47.23 -3.08 -5.68
N PRO A 146 46.71 -3.27 -6.90
CA PRO A 146 45.66 -2.41 -7.43
C PRO A 146 44.50 -2.42 -6.44
N LYS A 147 44.14 -1.22 -5.92
CA LYS A 147 42.90 -1.04 -5.19
C LYS A 147 41.77 -1.36 -6.16
N ALA A 148 41.13 -2.51 -5.99
CA ALA A 148 39.86 -2.75 -6.66
C ALA A 148 38.87 -1.71 -6.14
N ASP A 149 38.35 -0.86 -7.02
CA ASP A 149 37.25 0.02 -6.68
C ASP A 149 36.08 -0.82 -6.14
N PRO A 150 35.36 -0.35 -5.11
CA PRO A 150 34.17 -1.04 -4.65
C PRO A 150 33.23 -1.23 -5.84
N VAL A 151 32.99 -2.48 -6.22
CA VAL A 151 32.09 -2.81 -7.33
C VAL A 151 30.67 -2.49 -6.87
N TYR A 152 30.18 -1.31 -7.25
CA TYR A 152 28.78 -0.97 -7.13
C TYR A 152 27.99 -1.89 -8.06
N VAL A 153 27.18 -2.76 -7.47
CA VAL A 153 26.18 -3.52 -8.23
C VAL A 153 24.89 -2.70 -8.17
N PRO A 154 24.42 -2.14 -9.30
CA PRO A 154 23.15 -1.42 -9.31
C PRO A 154 22.02 -2.30 -8.78
N GLN A 155 21.22 -1.74 -7.88
CA GLN A 155 20.02 -2.37 -7.36
C GLN A 155 18.90 -2.21 -8.38
N THR A 156 18.46 -3.31 -8.94
CA THR A 156 17.40 -3.33 -9.96
C THR A 156 16.33 -4.31 -9.53
N LEU A 157 15.16 -4.27 -10.16
CA LEU A 157 14.13 -5.28 -9.91
C LEU A 157 14.59 -6.72 -10.21
N LYS A 158 15.72 -6.91 -10.91
CA LYS A 158 16.33 -8.24 -11.13
C LYS A 158 16.92 -8.85 -9.87
N ASN A 159 17.48 -8.03 -8.98
CA ASN A 159 18.26 -8.45 -7.81
C ASN A 159 17.76 -7.86 -6.49
N THR A 160 16.69 -7.07 -6.51
CA THR A 160 16.16 -6.34 -5.35
C THR A 160 14.66 -6.60 -5.23
N GLN A 161 14.22 -6.94 -4.01
CA GLN A 161 12.79 -7.15 -3.71
C GLN A 161 12.01 -5.84 -3.79
N VAL A 162 10.69 -5.97 -3.90
CA VAL A 162 9.75 -4.85 -3.90
C VAL A 162 8.70 -5.05 -2.82
N PHE A 163 8.32 -3.97 -2.16
CA PHE A 163 7.12 -3.87 -1.34
C PHE A 163 6.13 -2.94 -2.03
N LEU A 164 4.97 -3.45 -2.46
CA LEU A 164 3.91 -2.63 -3.05
C LEU A 164 3.01 -2.12 -1.91
N SER A 165 3.16 -0.87 -1.49
CA SER A 165 2.34 -0.29 -0.41
C SER A 165 1.05 0.26 -0.98
N LEU A 166 -0.09 -0.33 -0.62
CA LEU A 166 -1.42 0.13 -1.02
C LEU A 166 -2.08 0.74 0.21
N PHE A 167 -2.33 2.04 0.17
CA PHE A 167 -2.95 2.74 1.29
C PHE A 167 -3.91 3.81 0.79
N ASN A 168 -4.91 4.12 1.61
CA ASN A 168 -5.82 5.22 1.35
C ASN A 168 -5.09 6.55 1.54
N ALA A 169 -5.04 7.35 0.47
CA ALA A 169 -4.30 8.60 0.41
C ALA A 169 -4.74 9.66 1.44
N THR A 170 -5.94 9.51 2.02
CA THR A 170 -6.51 10.49 2.97
C THR A 170 -6.19 10.14 4.42
N ASN A 171 -6.27 8.87 4.81
CA ASN A 171 -6.15 8.43 6.21
C ASN A 171 -5.00 7.44 6.46
N ASN A 172 -4.22 7.10 5.43
CA ASN A 172 -3.11 6.14 5.46
C ASN A 172 -3.48 4.72 5.88
N GLU A 173 -4.77 4.37 5.84
CA GLU A 173 -5.23 3.02 6.10
C GLU A 173 -4.73 2.06 5.03
N VAL A 174 -4.21 0.90 5.45
CA VAL A 174 -3.71 -0.13 4.55
C VAL A 174 -4.88 -0.78 3.82
N ILE A 175 -4.78 -0.86 2.48
CA ILE A 175 -5.84 -1.39 1.63
C ILE A 175 -5.41 -2.74 1.07
N ASP A 176 -6.18 -3.79 1.36
CA ASP A 176 -5.99 -5.10 0.72
C ASP A 176 -6.38 -5.02 -0.76
N GLY A 177 -5.59 -5.64 -1.61
CA GLY A 177 -5.79 -5.59 -3.04
C GLY A 177 -4.62 -6.13 -3.84
N ASP A 178 -4.89 -6.39 -5.11
CA ASP A 178 -3.89 -6.88 -6.05
C ASP A 178 -3.38 -5.75 -6.93
N VAL A 179 -2.18 -5.95 -7.48
CA VAL A 179 -1.57 -5.11 -8.50
C VAL A 179 -1.36 -5.94 -9.75
N GLU A 180 -1.95 -5.49 -10.85
CA GLU A 180 -1.69 -6.06 -12.17
C GLU A 180 -0.33 -5.57 -12.68
N VAL A 181 0.53 -6.50 -13.07
CA VAL A 181 1.83 -6.20 -13.66
C VAL A 181 1.72 -6.39 -15.16
N VAL A 182 1.85 -5.29 -15.90
CA VAL A 182 1.62 -5.22 -17.34
C VAL A 182 2.92 -4.87 -18.06
N ASN A 183 3.16 -5.54 -19.17
CA ASN A 183 4.21 -5.15 -20.10
C ASN A 183 3.80 -3.85 -20.79
N THR A 184 4.54 -2.77 -20.57
CA THR A 184 4.17 -1.43 -21.03
C THR A 184 4.10 -1.31 -22.56
N GLU A 185 5.01 -1.99 -23.28
CA GLU A 185 5.10 -1.90 -24.74
C GLU A 185 3.98 -2.69 -25.44
N THR A 186 3.65 -3.87 -24.92
CA THR A 186 2.65 -4.76 -25.52
C THR A 186 1.26 -4.62 -24.90
N SER A 187 1.13 -3.88 -23.80
CA SER A 187 -0.07 -3.78 -22.96
C SER A 187 -0.62 -5.14 -22.49
N LYS A 188 0.21 -6.19 -22.52
CA LYS A 188 -0.18 -7.54 -22.08
C LYS A 188 0.02 -7.68 -20.58
N LEU A 189 -0.99 -8.21 -19.90
CA LEU A 189 -0.90 -8.65 -18.51
C LEU A 189 0.16 -9.75 -18.40
N ILE A 190 1.16 -9.54 -17.55
CA ILE A 190 2.20 -10.53 -17.23
C ILE A 190 1.72 -11.39 -16.06
N THR A 191 1.32 -10.75 -14.97
CA THR A 191 0.85 -11.43 -13.74
C THR A 191 0.02 -10.49 -12.86
N ARG A 192 -0.59 -11.04 -11.82
CA ARG A 192 -1.15 -10.28 -10.69
C ARG A 192 -0.41 -10.66 -9.42
N VAL A 193 -0.09 -9.66 -8.60
CA VAL A 193 0.62 -9.85 -7.34
C VAL A 193 -0.13 -9.17 -6.20
N LYS A 194 0.01 -9.71 -4.99
CA LYS A 194 -0.67 -9.17 -3.81
C LYS A 194 0.03 -7.89 -3.32
N GLY A 195 -0.76 -6.87 -3.01
CA GLY A 195 -0.31 -5.66 -2.32
C GLY A 195 0.14 -5.91 -0.87
N ASN A 196 0.81 -4.93 -0.29
CA ASN A 196 1.29 -4.93 1.10
C ASN A 196 2.09 -6.17 1.49
N SER A 197 2.88 -6.68 0.54
CA SER A 197 3.74 -7.85 0.72
C SER A 197 5.06 -7.67 -0.04
N TYR A 198 6.10 -8.37 0.43
CA TYR A 198 7.39 -8.43 -0.26
C TYR A 198 7.33 -9.43 -1.41
N LEU A 199 7.81 -9.02 -2.59
CA LEU A 199 7.79 -9.83 -3.80
C LEU A 199 8.90 -9.45 -4.77
N THR A 200 9.13 -10.30 -5.76
CA THR A 200 9.95 -9.97 -6.92
C THR A 200 9.05 -9.77 -8.12
N LEU A 201 9.25 -8.65 -8.83
CA LEU A 201 8.49 -8.38 -10.06
C LEU A 201 9.11 -9.16 -11.25
N PRO A 202 8.30 -9.63 -12.21
CA PRO A 202 8.82 -10.35 -13.37
C PRO A 202 9.51 -9.42 -14.36
N ASN A 203 10.54 -9.93 -15.04
CA ASN A 203 11.14 -9.25 -16.18
C ASN A 203 10.12 -9.12 -17.33
N PRO A 204 9.86 -7.93 -17.89
CA PRO A 204 8.94 -7.76 -19.01
C PRO A 204 9.39 -8.42 -20.32
N GLY A 205 10.67 -8.82 -20.42
CA GLY A 205 11.24 -9.43 -21.62
C GLY A 205 11.51 -8.43 -22.76
N THR A 206 11.32 -7.14 -22.52
CA THR A 206 11.55 -6.08 -23.51
C THR A 206 12.90 -5.41 -23.36
N GLU A 207 13.33 -4.71 -24.40
CA GLU A 207 14.57 -3.95 -24.38
C GLU A 207 14.49 -2.77 -23.40
N SER A 208 13.36 -2.06 -23.34
CA SER A 208 13.20 -0.92 -22.43
C SER A 208 13.18 -1.31 -20.95
N GLY A 209 12.72 -2.52 -20.63
CA GLY A 209 12.52 -2.96 -19.25
C GLY A 209 11.32 -2.32 -18.54
N LYS A 210 10.46 -1.58 -19.25
CA LYS A 210 9.33 -0.86 -18.63
C LYS A 210 8.17 -1.77 -18.24
N LEU A 211 7.73 -1.65 -17.00
CA LEU A 211 6.54 -2.25 -16.43
C LEU A 211 5.52 -1.18 -16.07
N THR A 212 4.26 -1.49 -16.30
CA THR A 212 3.12 -0.73 -15.82
C THR A 212 2.46 -1.52 -14.70
N LEU A 213 2.35 -0.92 -13.52
CA LEU A 213 1.69 -1.49 -12.36
C LEU A 213 0.33 -0.84 -12.21
N ILE A 214 -0.74 -1.63 -12.14
CA ILE A 214 -2.11 -1.13 -12.09
C ILE A 214 -2.80 -1.67 -10.84
N ASN A 215 -3.25 -0.80 -9.96
CA ASN A 215 -4.21 -1.16 -8.92
C ASN A 215 -5.62 -0.77 -9.35
N ASN A 216 -6.57 -1.66 -9.11
CA ASN A 216 -7.98 -1.45 -9.40
C ASN A 216 -8.84 -2.00 -8.24
N THR A 217 -8.44 -1.71 -7.00
CA THR A 217 -9.19 -2.13 -5.82
C THR A 217 -10.55 -1.43 -5.81
N PHE A 218 -11.63 -2.20 -5.65
CA PHE A 218 -12.98 -1.67 -5.64
C PHE A 218 -13.17 -0.64 -4.50
N GLY A 219 -13.89 0.46 -4.78
CA GLY A 219 -14.06 1.59 -3.85
C GLY A 219 -12.98 2.66 -3.94
N TYR A 220 -11.91 2.41 -4.71
CA TYR A 220 -10.85 3.37 -5.00
C TYR A 220 -10.75 3.63 -6.50
N ARG A 221 -10.21 4.80 -6.86
CA ARG A 221 -9.87 5.14 -8.24
C ARG A 221 -8.73 4.24 -8.70
N LYS A 222 -8.79 3.85 -9.97
CA LYS A 222 -7.73 3.10 -10.63
C LYS A 222 -6.44 3.93 -10.62
N GLU A 223 -5.37 3.32 -10.12
CA GLU A 223 -4.04 3.93 -10.05
C GLU A 223 -3.10 3.17 -10.99
N GLN A 224 -2.29 3.90 -11.76
CA GLN A 224 -1.36 3.32 -12.73
C GLN A 224 0.02 3.97 -12.58
N LEU A 225 1.02 3.15 -12.26
CA LEU A 225 2.40 3.58 -12.03
C LEU A 225 3.34 2.91 -13.04
N GLU A 226 4.32 3.64 -13.56
CA GLU A 226 5.36 3.09 -14.43
C GLU A 226 6.67 2.90 -13.63
N ILE A 227 7.32 1.75 -13.82
CA ILE A 227 8.63 1.41 -13.24
C ILE A 227 9.50 0.70 -14.28
N ASN A 228 10.82 0.88 -14.21
CA ASN A 228 11.82 0.26 -15.04
C ASN A 228 12.50 -0.88 -14.29
N TYR A 229 12.36 -2.08 -14.84
CA TYR A 229 12.95 -3.30 -14.32
C TYR A 229 14.49 -3.31 -14.35
N LYS A 230 15.08 -2.68 -15.37
CA LYS A 230 16.53 -2.68 -15.61
C LYS A 230 17.25 -1.49 -14.97
N ASN A 231 16.56 -0.36 -14.80
CA ASN A 231 17.10 0.88 -14.24
C ASN A 231 16.20 1.42 -13.11
N THR A 232 16.01 0.61 -12.07
CA THR A 232 15.07 0.92 -10.98
C THR A 232 15.57 2.04 -10.06
N GLU A 233 16.89 2.19 -9.89
CA GLU A 233 17.45 3.32 -9.13
C GLU A 233 17.09 4.65 -9.76
N GLY A 234 17.09 4.72 -11.10
CA GLY A 234 16.65 5.90 -11.83
C GLY A 234 15.19 6.28 -11.55
N ASP A 235 14.37 5.32 -11.09
CA ASP A 235 12.98 5.59 -10.72
C ASP A 235 12.82 6.17 -9.31
N THR A 236 13.86 6.21 -8.49
CA THR A 236 13.79 6.82 -7.14
C THR A 236 13.51 8.33 -7.17
N VAL A 237 13.63 8.97 -8.34
CA VAL A 237 13.18 10.35 -8.57
C VAL A 237 11.66 10.47 -8.65
N LYS A 238 10.94 9.36 -8.86
CA LYS A 238 9.48 9.32 -8.88
C LYS A 238 8.97 9.35 -7.44
N PRO A 239 7.93 10.15 -7.14
CA PRO A 239 7.44 10.34 -5.78
C PRO A 239 6.85 9.05 -5.15
N TYR A 240 6.58 8.04 -5.96
CA TYR A 240 6.00 6.77 -5.55
C TYR A 240 7.03 5.63 -5.49
N VAL A 241 8.33 5.86 -5.69
CA VAL A 241 9.38 4.83 -5.59
C VAL A 241 10.42 5.26 -4.55
N THR A 242 10.72 4.39 -3.60
CA THR A 242 11.73 4.66 -2.57
C THR A 242 12.61 3.42 -2.39
N LEU A 243 13.92 3.60 -2.37
CA LEU A 243 14.85 2.54 -1.97
C LEU A 243 14.97 2.53 -0.44
N VAL A 244 14.46 1.49 0.21
CA VAL A 244 14.47 1.31 1.66
C VAL A 244 15.46 0.20 2.00
N GLY A 245 16.71 0.57 2.27
CA GLY A 245 17.79 -0.39 2.55
C GLY A 245 18.09 -1.27 1.34
N ASN A 246 17.51 -2.48 1.32
CA ASN A 246 17.74 -3.52 0.32
C ASN A 246 16.46 -3.92 -0.46
N PHE A 247 15.40 -3.10 -0.42
CA PHE A 247 14.20 -3.30 -1.22
C PHE A 247 13.63 -1.97 -1.75
N TYR A 248 12.88 -2.04 -2.83
CA TYR A 248 12.12 -0.90 -3.35
C TYR A 248 10.72 -0.89 -2.76
N MET A 249 10.33 0.21 -2.14
CA MET A 249 8.95 0.48 -1.77
C MET A 249 8.28 1.25 -2.91
N ILE A 250 7.14 0.73 -3.40
CA ILE A 250 6.33 1.40 -4.42
C ILE A 250 4.98 1.76 -3.80
N ASN A 251 4.68 3.06 -3.74
CA ASN A 251 3.52 3.61 -3.05
C ASN A 251 2.34 3.83 -4.00
N PHE A 252 1.25 3.11 -3.75
CA PHE A 252 -0.06 3.36 -4.34
C PHE A 252 -0.89 4.17 -3.33
N ALA A 253 -0.92 5.49 -3.53
CA ALA A 253 -1.77 6.40 -2.76
C ALA A 253 -3.19 6.38 -3.35
N LEU A 254 -4.02 5.45 -2.87
CA LEU A 254 -5.34 5.19 -3.41
C LEU A 254 -6.35 6.25 -2.97
N ASN A 255 -6.96 6.92 -3.93
CA ASN A 255 -8.04 7.87 -3.70
C ASN A 255 -9.38 7.15 -3.74
N LYS A 256 -10.26 7.37 -2.76
CA LYS A 256 -11.63 6.84 -2.81
C LYS A 256 -12.36 7.36 -4.04
N ILE A 257 -13.29 6.56 -4.57
CA ILE A 257 -14.19 7.03 -5.62
C ILE A 257 -15.08 8.16 -5.08
N GLN A 258 -15.32 9.15 -5.93
CA GLN A 258 -16.09 10.36 -5.65
C GLN A 258 -17.23 10.50 -6.66
N LYS A 259 -18.09 11.50 -6.45
CA LYS A 259 -19.17 11.82 -7.39
C LYS A 259 -18.66 11.92 -8.83
N GLY A 260 -19.32 11.20 -9.73
CA GLY A 260 -19.01 11.11 -11.16
C GLY A 260 -18.11 9.94 -11.52
N ASP A 261 -17.43 9.31 -10.56
CA ASP A 261 -16.62 8.13 -10.82
C ASP A 261 -17.49 6.90 -11.12
N ILE A 262 -16.99 6.03 -12.01
CA ILE A 262 -17.63 4.78 -12.39
C ILE A 262 -16.67 3.62 -12.11
N SER A 263 -17.14 2.59 -11.40
CA SER A 263 -16.39 1.36 -11.12
C SER A 263 -17.15 0.13 -11.56
N THR A 264 -16.50 -0.81 -12.24
CA THR A 264 -17.14 -2.06 -12.70
C THR A 264 -17.11 -3.13 -11.61
N LEU A 265 -18.23 -3.82 -11.39
CA LEU A 265 -18.32 -5.00 -10.53
C LEU A 265 -17.84 -6.25 -11.29
N TYR A 266 -16.52 -6.36 -11.52
CA TYR A 266 -15.93 -7.41 -12.36
C TYR A 266 -16.25 -8.85 -11.92
N ASN A 267 -16.47 -9.03 -10.62
CA ASN A 267 -16.72 -10.32 -10.01
C ASN A 267 -18.21 -10.52 -9.64
N VAL A 268 -19.13 -9.86 -10.35
CA VAL A 268 -20.57 -10.16 -10.28
C VAL A 268 -21.00 -10.91 -11.52
N TYR A 269 -21.49 -12.13 -11.31
CA TYR A 269 -21.87 -13.07 -12.35
C TYR A 269 -23.34 -13.44 -12.22
N PHE A 270 -23.96 -13.78 -13.34
CA PHE A 270 -25.36 -14.21 -13.41
C PHE A 270 -25.47 -15.59 -14.02
N TYR A 271 -26.50 -16.34 -13.63
CA TYR A 271 -26.88 -17.53 -14.40
C TYR A 271 -27.26 -17.13 -15.84
N ASN A 272 -27.09 -18.05 -16.79
CA ASN A 272 -27.45 -17.82 -18.19
C ASN A 272 -28.92 -17.41 -18.30
N ASP A 273 -29.17 -16.38 -19.10
CA ASP A 273 -30.50 -15.79 -19.30
C ASP A 273 -31.25 -15.39 -18.03
N ALA A 274 -30.57 -15.31 -16.88
CA ALA A 274 -31.22 -15.05 -15.59
C ALA A 274 -30.81 -13.70 -15.00
N VAL A 275 -31.69 -13.17 -14.16
CA VAL A 275 -31.40 -12.03 -13.28
C VAL A 275 -30.74 -12.48 -11.97
N VAL A 276 -30.83 -13.79 -11.66
CA VAL A 276 -30.25 -14.41 -10.47
C VAL A 276 -28.73 -14.47 -10.59
N MET A 277 -28.04 -14.06 -9.53
CA MET A 277 -26.58 -14.01 -9.46
C MET A 277 -25.99 -15.38 -9.12
N LEU A 278 -24.73 -15.62 -9.48
CA LEU A 278 -23.98 -16.78 -8.99
C LEU A 278 -23.50 -16.54 -7.54
N PRO A 279 -23.38 -17.57 -6.68
CA PRO A 279 -22.88 -17.44 -5.31
C PRO A 279 -21.51 -16.76 -5.17
N GLU A 280 -20.63 -16.94 -6.15
CA GLU A 280 -19.30 -16.33 -6.22
C GLU A 280 -19.37 -14.79 -6.25
N SER A 281 -20.50 -14.23 -6.70
CA SER A 281 -20.73 -12.79 -6.73
C SER A 281 -20.77 -12.14 -5.35
N LYS A 282 -21.01 -12.93 -4.29
CA LYS A 282 -21.11 -12.42 -2.91
C LYS A 282 -19.88 -11.64 -2.48
N TYR A 283 -18.68 -12.05 -2.91
CA TYR A 283 -17.45 -11.35 -2.55
C TYR A 283 -17.50 -9.88 -3.01
N GLN A 284 -17.79 -9.66 -4.29
CA GLN A 284 -17.86 -8.31 -4.87
C GLN A 284 -19.04 -7.50 -4.35
N LEU A 285 -20.20 -8.16 -4.12
CA LEU A 285 -21.38 -7.51 -3.56
C LEU A 285 -21.16 -7.06 -2.12
N ASN A 286 -20.43 -7.84 -1.32
CA ASN A 286 -20.06 -7.46 0.04
C ASN A 286 -19.13 -6.23 0.03
N SER A 287 -18.18 -6.13 -0.91
CA SER A 287 -17.36 -4.92 -1.05
C SER A 287 -18.20 -3.68 -1.41
N LEU A 288 -19.21 -3.83 -2.29
CA LEU A 288 -20.16 -2.74 -2.57
C LEU A 288 -21.02 -2.38 -1.36
N LEU A 289 -21.48 -3.38 -0.60
CA LEU A 289 -22.24 -3.17 0.63
C LEU A 289 -21.42 -2.41 1.68
N GLU A 290 -20.15 -2.80 1.88
CA GLU A 290 -19.24 -2.16 2.83
C GLU A 290 -18.96 -0.70 2.44
N LEU A 291 -18.74 -0.44 1.15
CA LEU A 291 -18.61 0.93 0.63
C LEU A 291 -19.85 1.78 0.98
N LEU A 292 -21.06 1.27 0.74
CA LEU A 292 -22.30 1.99 1.02
C LEU A 292 -22.61 2.12 2.53
N LYS A 293 -22.12 1.19 3.36
CA LYS A 293 -22.24 1.26 4.82
C LYS A 293 -21.25 2.24 5.44
N SER A 294 -20.03 2.32 4.90
CA SER A 294 -18.99 3.24 5.38
C SER A 294 -19.21 4.69 4.93
N ASN A 295 -20.08 4.92 3.95
CA ASN A 295 -20.53 6.25 3.54
C ASN A 295 -22.07 6.29 3.53
N ASP A 296 -22.69 6.82 4.57
CA ASP A 296 -24.14 6.84 4.78
C ASP A 296 -24.90 7.75 3.81
N LYS A 297 -24.23 8.78 3.27
CA LYS A 297 -24.78 9.76 2.32
C LYS A 297 -24.59 9.37 0.87
N MET A 298 -23.67 8.44 0.58
CA MET A 298 -23.35 8.06 -0.79
C MET A 298 -24.57 7.54 -1.53
N LYS A 299 -24.83 8.08 -2.71
CA LYS A 299 -25.84 7.59 -3.65
C LYS A 299 -25.15 7.07 -4.90
N ILE A 300 -25.65 5.95 -5.41
CA ILE A 300 -25.09 5.29 -6.59
C ILE A 300 -26.14 5.04 -7.67
N LYS A 301 -25.68 4.87 -8.90
CA LYS A 301 -26.46 4.33 -10.01
C LYS A 301 -25.80 3.06 -10.54
N LEU A 302 -26.57 1.98 -10.58
CA LEU A 302 -26.16 0.70 -11.16
C LEU A 302 -26.50 0.67 -12.64
N HIS A 303 -25.49 0.42 -13.47
CA HIS A 303 -25.62 0.33 -14.91
C HIS A 303 -25.47 -1.10 -15.39
N GLY A 304 -26.56 -1.70 -15.86
CA GLY A 304 -26.53 -3.06 -16.39
C GLY A 304 -26.13 -3.11 -17.86
N HIS A 305 -25.34 -4.11 -18.23
CA HIS A 305 -24.88 -4.35 -19.61
C HIS A 305 -25.06 -5.82 -20.04
N THR A 306 -25.27 -6.05 -21.34
CA THR A 306 -25.29 -7.39 -21.96
C THR A 306 -24.29 -7.48 -23.10
N ASN A 307 -24.01 -8.71 -23.53
CA ASN A 307 -23.31 -8.96 -24.78
C ASN A 307 -24.29 -8.89 -25.96
N GLY A 308 -24.37 -7.74 -26.62
CA GLY A 308 -25.26 -7.47 -27.75
C GLY A 308 -26.66 -7.02 -27.35
N SER A 309 -27.47 -6.67 -28.36
CA SER A 309 -28.77 -6.01 -28.18
C SER A 309 -29.98 -6.92 -28.44
N GLY A 310 -29.75 -8.22 -28.70
CA GLY A 310 -30.82 -9.18 -28.98
C GLY A 310 -31.70 -9.42 -27.76
N GLY A 311 -33.01 -9.48 -27.98
CA GLY A 311 -33.95 -9.98 -26.98
C GLY A 311 -33.90 -11.50 -26.88
N GLY A 312 -34.45 -12.04 -25.81
CA GLY A 312 -34.44 -13.48 -25.57
C GLY A 312 -35.23 -13.87 -24.34
N LYS A 313 -34.99 -15.11 -23.90
CA LYS A 313 -35.51 -15.62 -22.64
C LYS A 313 -34.92 -14.84 -21.47
N ILE A 314 -35.74 -14.60 -20.45
CA ILE A 314 -35.30 -14.05 -19.17
C ILE A 314 -35.87 -14.93 -18.04
N ILE A 315 -35.00 -15.40 -17.15
CA ILE A 315 -35.34 -16.13 -15.93
C ILE A 315 -35.32 -15.13 -14.77
N TYR A 316 -36.50 -14.79 -14.29
CA TYR A 316 -36.70 -13.88 -13.16
C TYR A 316 -36.72 -14.66 -11.84
N MET A 317 -36.28 -13.99 -10.78
CA MET A 317 -36.33 -14.52 -9.42
C MET A 317 -37.78 -14.79 -8.99
N GLY A 318 -38.00 -15.93 -8.32
CA GLY A 318 -39.31 -16.34 -7.80
C GLY A 318 -39.70 -15.63 -6.50
N PRO A 319 -40.94 -15.84 -6.01
CA PRO A 319 -41.39 -15.34 -4.71
C PRO A 319 -40.48 -15.65 -3.51
N SER A 320 -39.71 -16.74 -3.57
CA SER A 320 -38.72 -17.11 -2.55
C SER A 320 -37.56 -16.12 -2.40
N LYS A 321 -37.36 -15.19 -3.35
CA LYS A 321 -36.29 -14.17 -3.35
C LYS A 321 -34.89 -14.72 -3.11
N ASN A 322 -34.56 -15.85 -3.75
CA ASN A 322 -33.20 -16.37 -3.72
C ASN A 322 -32.31 -15.66 -4.73
N PHE A 323 -31.48 -14.73 -4.24
CA PHE A 323 -30.57 -13.93 -5.06
C PHE A 323 -29.43 -14.72 -5.72
N PHE A 324 -29.11 -15.92 -5.20
CA PHE A 324 -27.89 -16.66 -5.54
C PHE A 324 -28.13 -18.08 -6.08
N ALA A 325 -29.39 -18.49 -6.25
CA ALA A 325 -29.73 -19.79 -6.80
C ALA A 325 -31.05 -19.72 -7.57
N VAL A 326 -31.08 -20.33 -8.76
CA VAL A 326 -32.32 -20.48 -9.52
C VAL A 326 -33.19 -21.54 -8.87
N THR A 327 -34.34 -21.13 -8.34
CA THR A 327 -35.28 -21.98 -7.60
C THR A 327 -36.43 -22.47 -8.49
N LYS A 328 -37.21 -23.45 -8.02
CA LYS A 328 -38.34 -24.04 -8.76
C LYS A 328 -39.46 -23.04 -9.05
N ASP A 329 -39.60 -22.02 -8.22
CA ASP A 329 -40.57 -20.93 -8.34
C ASP A 329 -40.06 -19.75 -9.20
N ALA A 330 -38.88 -19.88 -9.83
CA ALA A 330 -38.38 -18.91 -10.79
C ALA A 330 -39.36 -18.74 -11.96
N LYS A 331 -39.51 -17.50 -12.42
CA LYS A 331 -40.47 -17.15 -13.47
C LYS A 331 -39.74 -17.03 -14.81
N ASN A 332 -40.21 -17.77 -15.82
CA ASN A 332 -39.70 -17.63 -17.18
C ASN A 332 -40.49 -16.52 -17.89
N GLY A 333 -39.78 -15.65 -18.59
CA GLY A 333 -40.35 -14.66 -19.48
C GLY A 333 -39.44 -14.45 -20.69
N SER A 334 -39.73 -13.40 -21.45
CA SER A 334 -38.88 -12.91 -22.52
C SER A 334 -38.80 -11.39 -22.44
N GLY A 335 -37.75 -10.82 -23.02
CA GLY A 335 -37.54 -9.38 -23.06
C GLY A 335 -36.33 -8.99 -23.89
N SER A 336 -36.17 -7.70 -24.08
CA SER A 336 -35.02 -7.08 -24.72
C SER A 336 -33.75 -7.24 -23.86
N ALA A 337 -32.59 -7.10 -24.51
CA ALA A 337 -31.30 -6.98 -23.82
C ALA A 337 -31.30 -5.85 -22.77
N LYS A 338 -32.04 -4.76 -23.04
CA LYS A 338 -32.16 -3.64 -22.12
C LYS A 338 -32.90 -4.05 -20.84
N GLU A 339 -34.06 -4.70 -20.98
CA GLU A 339 -34.83 -5.22 -19.83
C GLU A 339 -34.03 -6.23 -19.01
N LEU A 340 -33.31 -7.16 -19.66
CA LEU A 340 -32.45 -8.12 -18.95
C LEU A 340 -31.35 -7.40 -18.16
N SER A 341 -30.68 -6.44 -18.78
CA SER A 341 -29.61 -5.67 -18.14
C SER A 341 -30.11 -4.84 -16.96
N GLU A 342 -31.30 -4.23 -17.10
CA GLU A 342 -31.94 -3.44 -16.05
C GLU A 342 -32.35 -4.31 -14.88
N ALA A 343 -33.03 -5.44 -15.15
CA ALA A 343 -33.48 -6.36 -14.12
C ALA A 343 -32.32 -7.02 -13.33
N ARG A 344 -31.17 -7.23 -13.98
CA ARG A 344 -29.94 -7.67 -13.31
C ARG A 344 -29.41 -6.63 -12.32
N ALA A 345 -29.36 -5.37 -12.73
CA ALA A 345 -28.96 -4.28 -11.85
C ALA A 345 -30.01 -4.05 -10.73
N GLU A 346 -31.29 -4.22 -11.02
CA GLU A 346 -32.36 -4.18 -10.01
C GLU A 346 -32.22 -5.32 -8.99
N THR A 347 -31.83 -6.52 -9.42
CA THR A 347 -31.59 -7.65 -8.49
C THR A 347 -30.45 -7.34 -7.51
N ILE A 348 -29.40 -6.64 -7.95
CA ILE A 348 -28.32 -6.16 -7.06
C ILE A 348 -28.87 -5.12 -6.07
N LYS A 349 -29.68 -4.17 -6.56
CA LYS A 349 -30.35 -3.17 -5.72
C LYS A 349 -31.24 -3.83 -4.65
N GLU A 350 -32.08 -4.78 -5.04
CA GLU A 350 -32.93 -5.54 -4.11
C GLU A 350 -32.10 -6.29 -3.06
N TRP A 351 -30.98 -6.89 -3.46
CA TRP A 351 -30.06 -7.53 -2.53
C TRP A 351 -29.48 -6.51 -1.53
N LEU A 352 -29.01 -5.35 -1.99
CA LEU A 352 -28.48 -4.29 -1.12
C LEU A 352 -29.55 -3.75 -0.14
N ILE A 353 -30.78 -3.59 -0.61
CA ILE A 353 -31.93 -3.19 0.24
C ILE A 353 -32.18 -4.24 1.32
N ALA A 354 -32.15 -5.53 0.95
CA ALA A 354 -32.29 -6.62 1.91
C ALA A 354 -31.13 -6.65 2.94
N GLN A 355 -29.98 -6.06 2.63
CA GLN A 355 -28.85 -5.87 3.55
C GLN A 355 -28.90 -4.56 4.37
N GLY A 356 -29.98 -3.78 4.24
CA GLY A 356 -30.24 -2.57 5.03
C GLY A 356 -29.85 -1.25 4.36
N ILE A 357 -29.49 -1.24 3.06
CA ILE A 357 -29.27 0.02 2.33
C ILE A 357 -30.61 0.64 1.94
N ALA A 358 -30.78 1.94 2.19
CA ALA A 358 -31.99 2.65 1.82
C ALA A 358 -32.20 2.67 0.29
N ALA A 359 -33.44 2.40 -0.16
CA ALA A 359 -33.76 2.23 -1.58
C ALA A 359 -33.54 3.50 -2.43
N ASP A 360 -33.66 4.67 -1.82
CA ASP A 360 -33.46 5.99 -2.44
C ASP A 360 -31.97 6.36 -2.63
N ARG A 361 -31.06 5.53 -2.13
CA ARG A 361 -29.61 5.64 -2.37
C ARG A 361 -29.16 4.92 -3.63
N ILE A 362 -30.02 4.13 -4.27
CA ILE A 362 -29.66 3.27 -5.39
C ILE A 362 -30.61 3.50 -6.56
N GLU A 363 -30.07 4.04 -7.64
CA GLU A 363 -30.73 4.11 -8.95
C GLU A 363 -30.25 2.97 -9.85
N VAL A 364 -31.05 2.63 -10.87
CA VAL A 364 -30.74 1.54 -11.81
C VAL A 364 -30.98 2.03 -13.24
N LYS A 365 -30.14 1.57 -14.17
CA LYS A 365 -30.31 1.79 -15.60
C LYS A 365 -29.79 0.62 -16.43
N GLY A 366 -30.65 0.04 -17.26
CA GLY A 366 -30.25 -0.95 -18.27
C GLY A 366 -29.77 -0.30 -19.57
N TRP A 367 -28.64 -0.78 -20.10
CA TRP A 367 -28.12 -0.36 -21.41
C TRP A 367 -28.24 -1.44 -22.49
N GLY A 368 -28.52 -2.69 -22.11
CA GLY A 368 -28.36 -3.84 -23.00
C GLY A 368 -26.97 -3.85 -23.65
N GLY A 369 -26.91 -4.10 -24.96
CA GLY A 369 -25.68 -4.07 -25.75
C GLY A 369 -25.21 -2.69 -26.19
N GLY A 370 -25.85 -1.60 -25.75
CA GLY A 370 -25.54 -0.24 -26.21
C GLY A 370 -24.21 0.33 -25.70
N ARG A 371 -23.58 -0.31 -24.70
CA ARG A 371 -22.29 0.10 -24.11
C ARG A 371 -21.37 -1.11 -23.87
N MET A 372 -21.21 -1.94 -24.90
CA MET A 372 -20.24 -3.04 -24.88
C MET A 372 -18.80 -2.50 -24.86
N ILE A 373 -17.92 -3.19 -24.14
CA ILE A 373 -16.48 -2.88 -24.08
C ILE A 373 -15.74 -3.58 -25.24
N TYR A 374 -16.21 -4.77 -25.60
CA TYR A 374 -15.62 -5.61 -26.65
C TYR A 374 -16.64 -5.91 -27.73
N ASP A 375 -16.17 -6.24 -28.93
CA ASP A 375 -17.02 -6.84 -29.96
C ASP A 375 -17.76 -8.07 -29.41
N LYS A 376 -19.00 -8.27 -29.86
CA LYS A 376 -19.88 -9.33 -29.34
C LYS A 376 -19.35 -10.75 -29.56
N ASN A 377 -18.46 -10.95 -30.53
CA ASN A 377 -17.85 -12.23 -30.88
C ASN A 377 -16.39 -12.34 -30.40
N SER A 378 -15.87 -11.35 -29.68
CA SER A 378 -14.53 -11.39 -29.11
C SER A 378 -14.37 -12.53 -28.10
N THR A 379 -13.16 -13.07 -27.95
CA THR A 379 -12.82 -13.97 -26.83
C THR A 379 -13.07 -13.34 -25.46
N TYR A 380 -13.12 -11.99 -25.39
CA TYR A 380 -13.44 -11.23 -24.18
C TYR A 380 -14.91 -10.81 -24.07
N ALA A 381 -15.80 -11.24 -24.98
CA ALA A 381 -17.20 -10.82 -25.03
C ALA A 381 -17.97 -11.05 -23.71
N ARG A 382 -17.58 -12.03 -22.89
CA ARG A 382 -18.17 -12.23 -21.56
C ARG A 382 -18.05 -11.00 -20.66
N LYS A 383 -16.99 -10.19 -20.80
CA LYS A 383 -16.80 -8.94 -20.04
C LYS A 383 -17.82 -7.85 -20.39
N ASN A 384 -18.57 -8.00 -21.49
CA ASN A 384 -19.67 -7.10 -21.80
C ASN A 384 -20.85 -7.31 -20.86
N ILE A 385 -21.02 -8.52 -20.30
CA ILE A 385 -22.03 -8.83 -19.29
C ILE A 385 -21.47 -8.38 -17.95
N ARG A 386 -21.86 -7.19 -17.51
CA ARG A 386 -21.33 -6.56 -16.30
C ARG A 386 -22.35 -5.60 -15.71
N VAL A 387 -22.08 -5.17 -14.48
CA VAL A 387 -22.75 -4.03 -13.86
C VAL A 387 -21.69 -3.02 -13.44
N ASP A 388 -21.87 -1.77 -13.88
CA ASP A 388 -21.03 -0.65 -13.47
C ASP A 388 -21.74 0.15 -12.35
N VAL A 389 -20.98 0.72 -11.42
CA VAL A 389 -21.45 1.55 -10.29
C VAL A 389 -20.97 2.97 -10.53
N GLU A 390 -21.89 3.88 -10.80
CA GLU A 390 -21.65 5.33 -10.86
C GLU A 390 -21.92 5.93 -9.48
N VAL A 391 -21.02 6.74 -8.95
CA VAL A 391 -21.26 7.54 -7.74
C VAL A 391 -22.01 8.82 -8.13
N VAL A 392 -23.23 8.98 -7.62
CA VAL A 392 -24.09 10.14 -7.91
C VAL A 392 -23.95 11.22 -6.85
N THR A 393 -23.66 10.83 -5.62
CA THR A 393 -23.41 11.70 -4.46
C THR A 393 -22.42 10.99 -3.55
N ASP A 394 -21.47 11.71 -2.97
CA ASP A 394 -20.39 11.20 -2.12
C ASP A 394 -20.28 11.90 -0.77
#